data_AF-A0A0B6Z4X9-F1
#
_entry.id   AF-A0A0B6Z4X9-F1
#
_cell.length_a   1.000
_cell.length_b   1.000
_cell.length_c   1.000
_cell.angle_alpha   90.00
_cell.angle_beta   90.00
_cell.angle_gamma   90.00
#
_symmetry.space_group_name_H-M   'P 1'
#
loop_
_entity.id
_entity.type
_entity.pdbx_description
1 polymer ?
#
loop_
_entity_poly.entity_id
_entity_poly.type
_entity_poly.pdbx_seq_one_letter_code
_entity_poly.pdbx_strand_id
1 'polypeptide(L)' 'IGLDYSGTFYRHAETQKAVLRRQLQMALDLQLPLVLHCRDAYDDCLIILKEVGLHKYCH' A
#
# COMPACT_ATOMS: atom_id res chain seq x y z
N ILE A 1 -5.32 3.53 4.25
CA ILE A 1 -4.57 2.24 4.32
C ILE A 1 -3.15 2.47 3.84
N GLY A 2 -2.13 1.67 4.20
CA GLY A 2 -0.77 2.01 3.78
C GLY A 2 0.35 1.26 4.47
N LEU A 3 1.57 1.76 4.28
CA LEU A 3 2.81 1.26 4.91
C LEU A 3 3.44 2.34 5.79
N ASP A 4 3.89 1.95 6.98
CA ASP A 4 4.67 2.76 7.91
C ASP A 4 5.88 1.97 8.39
N TYR A 5 7.06 2.37 7.94
CA TYR A 5 8.33 1.75 8.28
C TYR A 5 9.11 2.53 9.34
N SER A 6 8.51 3.55 9.94
CA SER A 6 9.21 4.37 10.92
C SER A 6 9.59 3.56 12.18
N GLY A 7 10.84 3.71 12.61
CA GLY A 7 11.37 3.10 13.84
C GLY A 7 11.11 1.60 13.94
N THR A 8 10.43 1.18 15.02
CA THR A 8 10.18 -0.25 15.27
C THR A 8 9.11 -0.87 14.38
N PHE A 9 8.35 -0.09 13.61
CA PHE A 9 7.29 -0.61 12.74
C PHE A 9 7.83 -1.37 11.52
N TYR A 10 9.08 -1.10 11.11
CA TYR A 10 9.76 -1.84 10.05
C TYR A 10 9.78 -3.37 10.27
N ARG A 11 9.80 -3.83 11.52
CA ARG A 11 9.75 -5.28 11.85
C ARG A 11 8.50 -5.99 11.33
N HIS A 12 7.46 -5.23 11.02
CA HIS A 12 6.18 -5.73 10.51
C HIS A 12 6.01 -5.52 9.00
N ALA A 13 7.06 -5.08 8.29
CA ALA A 13 6.98 -4.69 6.89
C ALA A 13 6.26 -5.73 6.02
N GLU A 14 6.60 -7.00 6.15
CA GLU A 14 6.01 -8.07 5.34
C GLU A 14 4.50 -8.26 5.62
N THR A 15 4.09 -8.18 6.88
CA THR A 15 2.66 -8.20 7.25
C THR A 15 1.93 -6.99 6.69
N GLN A 16 2.54 -5.80 6.78
CA GLN A 16 1.97 -4.57 6.23
C GLN A 16 1.76 -4.67 4.72
N LYS A 17 2.76 -5.17 3.97
CA LYS A 17 2.69 -5.41 2.52
C LYS A 17 1.56 -6.39 2.17
N ALA A 18 1.46 -7.51 2.88
CA ALA A 18 0.43 -8.52 2.65
C ALA A 18 -0.98 -7.97 2.86
N VAL A 19 -1.19 -7.23 3.96
CA VAL A 19 -2.50 -6.62 4.26
C VAL A 19 -2.82 -5.49 3.28
N LEU A 20 -1.85 -4.67 2.89
CA LEU A 20 -2.04 -3.61 1.91
C LEU A 20 -2.53 -4.17 0.57
N ARG A 21 -1.89 -5.22 0.04
CA ARG A 21 -2.34 -5.88 -1.20
C ARG A 21 -3.79 -6.33 -1.13
N ARG A 22 -4.18 -7.00 -0.04
CA ARG A 22 -5.56 -7.45 0.16
C ARG A 22 -6.54 -6.29 0.25
N GLN A 23 -6.19 -5.22 0.96
CA GLN A 23 -7.06 -4.04 1.10
C GLN A 23 -7.21 -3.28 -0.22
N LEU A 24 -6.15 -3.17 -1.02
CA LEU A 24 -6.20 -2.57 -2.36
C LEU A 24 -7.12 -3.38 -3.28
N GLN A 25 -7.04 -4.72 -3.25
CA GLN A 25 -7.94 -5.56 -4.03
C GLN A 25 -9.40 -5.35 -3.61
N MET A 26 -9.70 -5.34 -2.30
CA MET A 26 -11.06 -5.06 -1.83
C MET A 26 -11.56 -3.67 -2.24
N ALA A 27 -10.70 -2.65 -2.20
CA ALA A 27 -11.07 -1.30 -2.62
C ALA A 27 -11.38 -1.23 -4.12
N LEU A 28 -10.64 -1.97 -4.96
CA LEU A 28 -10.91 -2.11 -6.40
C LEU A 28 -12.25 -2.81 -6.64
N ASP A 29 -12.47 -3.95 -5.99
CA ASP A 29 -13.69 -4.76 -6.13
C ASP A 29 -14.94 -3.98 -5.72
N LEU A 30 -14.83 -3.15 -4.67
CA LEU A 30 -15.91 -2.32 -4.14
C LEU A 30 -15.96 -0.92 -4.75
N GLN A 31 -15.06 -0.58 -5.68
CA GLN A 31 -14.93 0.74 -6.30
C GLN A 31 -14.86 1.89 -5.29
N LEU A 32 -14.15 1.68 -4.17
CA LEU A 32 -14.02 2.66 -3.10
C LEU A 32 -12.87 3.65 -3.38
N PRO A 33 -13.01 4.93 -2.98
CA PRO A 33 -11.91 5.87 -3.04
C PRO A 33 -10.77 5.44 -2.12
N LEU A 34 -9.52 5.66 -2.56
CA LEU A 34 -8.32 5.28 -1.82
C LEU A 34 -7.64 6.50 -1.19
N VAL A 35 -7.37 6.41 0.12
CA VAL A 35 -6.45 7.30 0.83
C VAL A 35 -5.28 6.47 1.33
N LEU A 36 -4.09 6.74 0.77
CA LEU A 36 -2.88 5.99 1.03
C LEU A 36 -2.00 6.69 2.07
N HIS A 37 -1.60 5.92 3.08
CA HIS A 37 -0.56 6.30 4.02
C HIS A 37 0.78 5.71 3.55
N CYS A 38 1.84 6.52 3.60
CA CYS A 38 3.18 6.07 3.28
C CYS A 38 4.17 6.85 4.16
N ARG A 39 4.96 6.14 4.94
CA ARG A 39 6.06 6.72 5.74
C ARG A 39 7.26 5.79 5.69
N ASP A 40 8.40 6.32 5.26
CA ASP A 40 9.68 5.59 5.09
C ASP A 40 9.55 4.29 4.26
N ALA A 41 8.53 4.22 3.40
CA ALA A 41 8.11 2.99 2.70
C ALA A 41 7.72 3.27 1.23
N TYR A 42 8.25 4.33 0.62
CA TYR A 42 7.82 4.82 -0.69
C TYR A 42 7.99 3.77 -1.79
N ASP A 43 9.15 3.13 -1.86
CA ASP A 43 9.46 2.16 -2.92
C ASP A 43 8.52 0.95 -2.87
N ASP A 44 8.32 0.38 -1.68
CA ASP A 44 7.42 -0.76 -1.49
C ASP A 44 5.95 -0.37 -1.75
N CYS A 45 5.52 0.83 -1.34
CA CYS A 45 4.20 1.34 -1.71
C CYS A 45 4.05 1.43 -3.24
N LEU A 46 5.03 1.99 -3.94
CA LEU A 46 4.98 2.17 -5.39
C LEU A 46 4.99 0.83 -6.14
N ILE A 47 5.79 -0.14 -5.69
CA ILE A 47 5.83 -1.51 -6.23
C ILE A 47 4.45 -2.15 -6.10
N ILE A 48 3.85 -2.12 -4.90
CA ILE A 48 2.54 -2.73 -4.66
C ILE A 48 1.45 -2.05 -5.50
N LEU A 49 1.46 -0.72 -5.63
CA LEU A 49 0.50 -0.01 -6.48
C LEU A 49 0.65 -0.36 -7.96
N LYS A 50 1.88 -0.63 -8.43
CA LYS A 50 2.12 -1.11 -9.80
C LYS A 50 1.58 -2.53 -10.00
N GLU A 51 1.81 -3.43 -9.05
CA GLU A 51 1.32 -4.82 -9.08
C GLU A 51 -0.20 -4.88 -9.25
N VAL A 52 -0.95 -4.04 -8.53
CA VAL A 52 -2.43 -4.00 -8.60
C VAL A 52 -2.96 -3.09 -9.72
N GLY A 53 -2.09 -2.50 -10.54
CA GLY A 53 -2.49 -1.63 -11.66
C GLY A 53 -2.94 -0.21 -11.29
N LEU A 54 -2.77 0.22 -10.04
CA LEU A 54 -3.19 1.53 -9.53
C LEU A 54 -2.18 2.66 -9.81
N HIS A 55 -0.96 2.36 -10.25
CA HIS A 55 0.08 3.35 -10.57
C HIS A 55 -0.36 4.42 -11.58
N LYS A 56 -1.42 4.18 -12.37
CA LYS A 56 -1.97 5.12 -13.34
C LYS A 56 -2.65 6.34 -12.70
N TYR A 57 -2.92 6.28 -11.40
CA TYR A 57 -3.58 7.34 -10.62
C TYR A 57 -2.60 8.11 -9.71
N CYS A 58 -1.31 7.75 -9.75
CA CYS A 58 -0.26 8.45 -9.01
C CYS A 58 0.49 9.36 -9.99
N HIS A 59 0.31 10.68 -9.84
CA HIS A 59 1.03 11.71 -10.60
C HIS A 59 2.31 12.14 -9.88
#